data_AF-A0A8T6ZLJ0-F1
#
_entry.id   AF-A0A8T6ZLJ0-F1
#
_cell.length_a   1.000
_cell.length_b   1.000
_cell.length_c   1.000
_cell.angle_alpha   90.00
_cell.angle_beta   90.00
_cell.angle_gamma   90.00
#
_symmetry.space_group_name_H-M   'P 1'
#
loop_
_entity.id
_entity.type
_entity.pdbx_description
1 polymer ?
#
loop_
_entity_poly.entity_id
_entity_poly.type
_entity_poly.pdbx_seq_one_letter_code
_entity_poly.pdbx_strand_id
1 'polypeptide(L)'
;MTRTILNLVAFQAGWLACVLGAANGVPWIGALAALAAVGLHLALAADAAAEIRLIAIALALGIVFDSALLATGWVSYPSGVLSTYVAPYWILALWALFATTLNGCMSWIKRSLLL
;
A
#
# COMPACT_ATOMS: atom_id res chain seq x y z
N MET A 1 3.13 -14.54 17.59
CA MET A 1 1.80 -14.62 16.95
C MET A 1 1.01 -13.32 17.05
N THR A 2 0.89 -12.71 18.24
CA THR A 2 0.10 -11.48 18.45
C THR A 2 0.49 -10.30 17.55
N ARG A 3 1.79 -10.04 17.36
CA ARG A 3 2.28 -8.96 16.47
C ARG A 3 1.91 -9.18 14.99
N THR A 4 1.98 -10.42 14.51
CA THR A 4 1.61 -10.78 13.14
C THR A 4 0.12 -10.59 12.90
N ILE A 5 -0.71 -11.00 13.87
CA ILE A 5 -2.17 -10.82 13.80
C ILE A 5 -2.51 -9.32 13.81
N LEU A 6 -1.86 -8.53 14.66
CA LEU A 6 -2.05 -7.08 14.71
C LEU A 6 -1.74 -6.43 13.35
N ASN A 7 -0.60 -6.77 12.73
CA ASN A 7 -0.23 -6.24 11.41
C ASN A 7 -1.24 -6.67 10.33
N LEU A 8 -1.73 -7.91 10.38
CA LEU A 8 -2.72 -8.41 9.42
C LEU A 8 -4.08 -7.71 9.58
N VAL A 9 -4.54 -7.50 10.81
CA VAL A 9 -5.77 -6.76 11.09
C VAL A 9 -5.63 -5.30 10.68
N ALA A 10 -4.50 -4.65 11.01
CA ALA A 10 -4.22 -3.28 10.60
C ALA A 10 -4.17 -3.13 9.08
N PHE A 11 -3.54 -4.09 8.39
CA PHE A 11 -3.52 -4.15 6.93
C PHE A 11 -4.93 -4.24 6.35
N GLN A 12 -5.74 -5.21 6.81
CA GLN A 12 -7.10 -5.41 6.29
C GLN A 12 -8.00 -4.21 6.57
N ALA A 13 -7.90 -3.63 7.77
CA ALA A 13 -8.64 -2.42 8.12
C ALA A 13 -8.24 -1.23 7.25
N GLY A 14 -6.93 -0.99 7.05
CA GLY A 14 -6.43 0.07 6.18
C GLY A 14 -6.84 -0.10 4.73
N TRP A 15 -6.78 -1.34 4.21
CA TRP A 15 -7.19 -1.65 2.84
C TRP A 15 -8.68 -1.41 2.63
N LEU A 16 -9.52 -1.94 3.53
CA LEU A 16 -10.97 -1.81 3.46
C LEU A 16 -11.40 -0.34 3.60
N ALA A 17 -10.75 0.41 4.51
CA ALA A 17 -10.98 1.85 4.64
C ALA A 17 -10.59 2.62 3.36
N CYS A 18 -9.49 2.26 2.69
CA CYS A 18 -9.12 2.82 1.38
C CYS A 18 -10.20 2.60 0.33
N VAL A 19 -10.65 1.37 0.15
CA VAL A 19 -11.63 1.02 -0.88
C VAL A 19 -12.99 1.66 -0.59
N LEU A 20 -13.49 1.53 0.65
CA LEU A 20 -14.77 2.14 1.04
C LEU A 20 -14.72 3.66 1.02
N GLY A 21 -13.61 4.27 1.46
CA GLY A 21 -13.42 5.71 1.43
C GLY A 21 -13.46 6.25 0.00
N ALA A 22 -12.76 5.60 -0.94
CA ALA A 22 -12.81 5.94 -2.34
C ALA A 22 -14.22 5.77 -2.94
N ALA A 23 -14.89 4.66 -2.63
CA ALA A 23 -16.24 4.36 -3.12
C ALA A 23 -17.31 5.34 -2.60
N ASN A 24 -17.14 5.87 -1.39
CA ASN A 24 -18.07 6.85 -0.78
C ASN A 24 -17.66 8.31 -1.02
N GLY A 25 -16.68 8.58 -1.89
CA GLY A 25 -16.24 9.95 -2.21
C GLY A 25 -15.42 10.65 -1.12
N VAL A 26 -14.96 9.91 -0.09
CA VAL A 26 -14.08 10.39 0.99
C VAL A 26 -12.72 9.66 1.02
N PRO A 27 -11.95 9.63 -0.10
CA PRO A 27 -10.73 8.84 -0.24
C PRO A 27 -9.60 9.22 0.74
N TRP A 28 -9.64 10.42 1.31
CA TRP A 28 -8.64 10.87 2.29
C TRP A 28 -8.69 10.08 3.61
N ILE A 29 -9.87 9.65 4.06
CA ILE A 29 -10.02 8.84 5.28
C ILE A 29 -9.32 7.49 5.09
N GLY A 30 -9.56 6.87 3.93
CA GLY A 30 -8.93 5.62 3.55
C GLY A 30 -7.42 5.73 3.45
N ALA A 31 -6.92 6.77 2.77
CA ALA A 31 -5.49 7.04 2.67
C ALA A 31 -4.84 7.21 4.06
N LEU A 32 -5.48 7.95 4.98
CA LEU A 32 -4.96 8.10 6.35
C LEU A 32 -4.92 6.77 7.10
N ALA A 33 -5.95 5.93 6.98
CA ALA A 33 -5.97 4.62 7.61
C ALA A 33 -4.86 3.70 7.07
N ALA A 34 -4.64 3.69 5.75
CA ALA A 34 -3.55 2.96 5.13
C ALA A 34 -2.18 3.47 5.60
N LEU A 35 -1.97 4.79 5.65
CA LEU A 35 -0.73 5.37 6.15
C LEU A 35 -0.48 5.06 7.63
N ALA A 36 -1.52 5.06 8.47
CA ALA A 36 -1.42 4.68 9.86
C ALA A 36 -1.01 3.20 10.00
N ALA A 37 -1.59 2.30 9.19
CA ALA A 37 -1.22 0.90 9.16
C ALA A 37 0.23 0.68 8.68
N VAL A 38 0.67 1.41 7.66
CA VAL A 38 2.08 1.40 7.20
C VAL A 38 3.02 1.90 8.30
N GLY A 39 2.68 3.00 8.97
CA GLY A 39 3.46 3.54 10.08
C GLY A 39 3.57 2.55 11.25
N LEU A 40 2.47 1.88 11.60
CA LEU A 40 2.47 0.82 12.60
C LEU A 40 3.37 -0.36 12.19
N HIS A 41 3.28 -0.80 10.93
CA HIS A 41 4.13 -1.88 10.41
C HIS A 41 5.61 -1.51 10.50
N LEU A 42 6.00 -0.31 10.06
CA LEU A 42 7.36 0.19 10.14
C LEU A 42 7.88 0.30 11.58
N ALA A 43 7.03 0.76 12.51
CA ALA A 43 7.38 0.85 13.92
C ALA A 43 7.58 -0.53 14.58
N LEU A 44 6.95 -1.58 14.05
CA LEU A 44 7.05 -2.95 14.55
C LEU A 44 8.06 -3.82 13.78
N ALA A 45 8.58 -3.32 12.66
CA ALA A 45 9.51 -4.04 11.80
C ALA A 45 10.88 -4.21 12.47
N ALA A 46 11.48 -5.39 12.31
CA ALA A 46 12.84 -5.65 12.77
C ALA A 46 13.90 -4.91 11.95
N ASP A 47 13.64 -4.69 10.65
CA ASP A 47 14.49 -3.94 9.73
C ASP A 47 13.64 -2.94 8.94
N ALA A 48 13.38 -1.78 9.56
CA ALA A 48 12.57 -0.73 8.95
C ALA A 48 13.19 -0.18 7.65
N ALA A 49 14.53 -0.21 7.49
CA ALA A 49 15.18 0.28 6.28
C ALA A 49 14.87 -0.60 5.07
N ALA A 50 14.89 -1.92 5.26
CA ALA A 50 14.48 -2.87 4.21
C ALA A 50 13.00 -2.71 3.83
N GLU A 51 12.12 -2.49 4.81
CA GLU A 51 10.69 -2.22 4.57
C GLU A 51 10.48 -0.91 3.81
N ILE A 52 11.14 0.18 4.21
CA ILE A 52 11.05 1.48 3.53
C ILE A 52 11.51 1.37 2.07
N ARG A 53 12.61 0.65 1.81
CA ARG A 53 13.08 0.42 0.44
C ARG A 53 12.03 -0.30 -0.40
N LEU A 54 11.37 -1.30 0.17
CA LEU A 54 10.32 -2.05 -0.52
C LEU A 54 9.08 -1.18 -0.80
N ILE A 55 8.66 -0.39 0.19
CA ILE A 55 7.58 0.59 0.04
C ILE A 55 7.91 1.61 -1.05
N ALA A 56 9.14 2.14 -1.07
CA ALA A 56 9.57 3.11 -2.09
C ALA A 56 9.54 2.51 -3.51
N ILE A 57 10.01 1.27 -3.67
CA ILE A 57 9.95 0.54 -4.95
C ILE A 57 8.49 0.31 -5.37
N ALA A 58 7.64 -0.16 -4.45
CA ALA A 58 6.23 -0.39 -4.72
C ALA A 58 5.49 0.91 -5.10
N LEU A 59 5.78 2.02 -4.42
CA LEU A 59 5.23 3.33 -4.76
C LEU A 59 5.67 3.80 -6.15
N ALA A 60 6.96 3.66 -6.49
CA ALA A 60 7.44 4.01 -7.83
C ALA A 60 6.75 3.16 -8.92
N LEU A 61 6.63 1.85 -8.69
CA LEU A 61 5.90 0.96 -9.60
C LEU A 61 4.44 1.34 -9.71
N GLY A 62 3.76 1.63 -8.60
CA GLY A 62 2.36 2.05 -8.59
C GLY A 62 2.13 3.36 -9.31
N ILE A 63 3.00 4.35 -9.12
CA ILE A 63 2.93 5.61 -9.88
C ILE A 63 3.01 5.33 -11.37
N VAL A 64 4.01 4.56 -11.82
CA VAL A 64 4.20 4.28 -13.26
C VAL A 64 3.04 3.46 -13.82
N PHE A 65 2.65 2.40 -13.12
CA PHE A 65 1.65 1.44 -13.59
C PHE A 65 0.24 2.04 -13.64
N ASP A 66 -0.24 2.59 -12.52
CA ASP A 66 -1.60 3.15 -12.46
C ASP A 66 -1.71 4.43 -13.30
N SER A 67 -0.66 5.24 -13.39
CA SER A 67 -0.67 6.41 -14.30
C SER A 67 -0.68 5.99 -15.77
N ALA A 68 0.01 4.91 -16.13
CA ALA A 68 -0.07 4.36 -17.49
C ALA A 68 -1.48 3.85 -17.81
N LEU A 69 -2.12 3.12 -16.89
CA LEU A 69 -3.51 2.65 -17.05
C LEU A 69 -4.50 3.81 -17.17
N LEU A 70 -4.30 4.88 -16.40
CA LEU A 70 -5.11 6.09 -16.46
C LEU A 70 -4.91 6.82 -17.80
N ALA A 71 -3.65 6.95 -18.25
CA ALA A 71 -3.31 7.62 -19.51
C ALA A 71 -3.81 6.87 -20.75
N THR A 72 -3.88 5.54 -20.71
CA THR A 72 -4.45 4.72 -21.79
C THR A 72 -5.98 4.61 -21.72
N GLY A 73 -6.61 5.14 -20.67
CA GLY A 73 -8.06 5.10 -20.47
C GLY A 73 -8.61 3.73 -20.06
N TRP A 74 -7.74 2.81 -19.62
CA TRP A 74 -8.15 1.48 -19.16
C TRP A 74 -8.85 1.52 -17.80
N VAL A 75 -8.48 2.50 -16.97
CA VAL A 75 -9.06 2.71 -15.64
C VAL A 75 -9.42 4.19 -15.51
N SER A 76 -10.55 4.46 -14.85
CA SER A 76 -10.96 5.80 -14.44
C SER A 76 -11.27 5.82 -12.94
N TYR A 77 -10.70 6.77 -12.21
CA TYR A 77 -10.97 6.93 -10.77
C TYR A 77 -11.99 8.05 -10.54
N PRO A 78 -13.13 7.78 -9.88
CA PRO A 78 -14.19 8.77 -9.68
C PRO A 78 -13.88 9.77 -8.54
N SER A 79 -12.91 9.50 -7.67
CA SER A 79 -12.62 10.33 -6.49
C SER A 79 -11.12 10.37 -6.15
N GLY A 80 -10.68 11.46 -5.52
CA GLY A 80 -9.30 11.62 -5.03
C GLY A 80 -8.26 11.89 -6.12
N VAL A 81 -8.70 12.29 -7.32
CA VAL A 81 -7.85 12.64 -8.45
C VAL A 81 -7.30 14.04 -8.25
N LEU A 82 -5.96 14.16 -8.14
CA LEU A 82 -5.27 15.46 -8.12
C LEU A 82 -4.90 15.94 -9.53
N SER A 83 -4.68 15.00 -10.45
CA SER A 83 -4.38 15.24 -11.86
C SER A 83 -4.96 14.10 -12.68
N THR A 84 -5.48 14.40 -13.87
CA THR A 84 -6.00 13.41 -14.82
C THR A 84 -4.95 12.42 -15.34
N TYR A 85 -3.66 12.69 -15.11
CA TYR A 85 -2.56 11.86 -15.60
C TYR A 85 -1.79 11.12 -14.51
N VAL A 86 -2.15 11.30 -13.24
CA VAL A 86 -1.42 10.71 -12.12
C VAL A 86 -2.38 9.90 -11.26
N ALA A 87 -1.94 8.70 -10.86
CA ALA A 87 -2.67 7.85 -9.95
C ALA A 87 -3.13 8.61 -8.67
N PRO A 88 -4.37 8.43 -8.21
CA PRO A 88 -4.85 9.06 -6.99
C PRO A 88 -3.98 8.74 -5.77
N TYR A 89 -3.85 9.69 -4.85
CA TYR A 89 -3.03 9.52 -3.65
C TYR A 89 -3.46 8.31 -2.79
N TRP A 90 -4.74 7.94 -2.81
CA TRP A 90 -5.27 6.80 -2.05
C TRP A 90 -4.90 5.44 -2.68
N ILE A 91 -4.72 5.39 -4.00
CA ILE A 91 -4.14 4.22 -4.70
C ILE A 91 -2.67 4.08 -4.32
N LEU A 92 -1.92 5.18 -4.28
CA LEU A 92 -0.53 5.15 -3.82
C LEU A 92 -0.42 4.70 -2.36
N ALA A 93 -1.36 5.12 -1.50
CA ALA A 93 -1.45 4.63 -0.13
C ALA A 93 -1.72 3.12 -0.08
N LEU A 94 -2.54 2.57 -0.99
CA LEU A 94 -2.74 1.14 -1.15
C LEU A 94 -1.48 0.42 -1.63
N TRP A 95 -0.68 1.01 -2.53
CA TRP A 95 0.62 0.46 -2.94
C TRP A 95 1.61 0.38 -1.78
N ALA A 96 1.69 1.43 -0.97
CA ALA A 96 2.51 1.43 0.24
C ALA A 96 2.04 0.35 1.23
N LEU A 97 0.73 0.25 1.44
CA LEU A 97 0.14 -0.75 2.32
C LEU A 97 0.40 -2.18 1.81
N PHE A 98 0.24 -2.41 0.51
CA PHE A 98 0.54 -3.69 -0.14
C PHE A 98 1.98 -4.13 0.10
N ALA A 99 2.94 -3.20 -0.04
CA ALA A 99 4.36 -3.50 0.17
C ALA A 99 4.67 -4.08 1.58
N THR A 100 3.92 -3.68 2.61
CA THR A 100 4.09 -4.18 3.98
C THR A 100 3.82 -5.69 4.11
N THR A 101 3.06 -6.27 3.18
CA THR A 101 2.74 -7.72 3.18
C THR A 101 3.81 -8.57 2.51
N LEU A 102 4.58 -8.00 1.58
CA LEU A 102 5.53 -8.73 0.73
C LEU A 102 6.64 -9.39 1.53
N ASN A 103 7.29 -8.67 2.46
CA ASN A 103 8.35 -9.25 3.28
C ASN A 103 7.82 -10.35 4.23
N GLY A 104 6.59 -10.23 4.71
CA GLY A 104 5.93 -11.28 5.50
C GLY A 104 5.72 -12.56 4.68
N CYS A 105 5.07 -12.42 3.52
CA CYS A 105 4.74 -13.54 2.63
C CYS A 105 5.97 -14.18 1.97
N MET A 106 7.00 -13.40 1.65
CA MET A 106 8.20 -13.87 0.94
C MET A 106 9.38 -14.18 1.89
N SER A 107 9.17 -14.10 3.21
CA SER A 107 10.20 -14.45 4.20
C SER A 107 10.78 -15.86 4.00
N TRP A 108 9.95 -16.79 3.52
CA TRP A 108 10.37 -18.16 3.19
C TRP A 108 11.37 -18.24 2.03
N ILE A 109 11.19 -17.41 0.99
CA ILE A 109 12.10 -17.36 -0.18
C ILE A 109 13.47 -16.79 0.23
N LYS A 110 13.50 -15.75 1.08
CA LYS A 110 14.76 -15.24 1.65
C LYS A 110 15.53 -16.33 2.40
N ARG A 111 14.81 -17.27 3.03
CA ARG A 111 15.41 -18.37 3.78
C ARG A 111 15.94 -19.50 2.87
N SER A 112 15.35 -19.70 1.69
CA SER A 112 15.81 -20.73 0.73
C SER A 112 16.98 -20.28 -0.15
N LEU A 113 17.22 -18.97 -0.28
CA LEU A 113 18.33 -18.40 -1.07
C LEU A 113 19.68 -18.37 -0.31
N LEU A 114 19.68 -18.75 0.97
CA LEU A 114 20.87 -18.84 1.84
C LEU A 114 21.44 -20.27 1.95
N LEU A 115 21.04 -21.16 1.03
CA LEU A 115 21.64 -22.49 0.82
C LEU A 115 22.45 -22.49 -0.48
#